data_AF-A0A7X1J791-F1
#
_entry.id   AF-A0A7X1J791-F1
#
_cell.length_a   1.000
_cell.length_b   1.000
_cell.length_c   1.000
_cell.angle_alpha   90.00
_cell.angle_beta   90.00
_cell.angle_gamma   90.00
#
_symmetry.space_group_name_H-M   'P 1'
#
loop_
_entity.id
_entity.type
_entity.pdbx_description
1 polymer ?
#
loop_
_entity_poly.entity_id
_entity_poly.type
_entity_poly.pdbx_seq_one_letter_code
_entity_poly.pdbx_strand_id
1 'polypeptide(L)'
;MNCSSRLLGALYVTTSSGLAWTAVLEYRYGPMWAACLFAAASIVPVIGLVRESVIGDQRRALAEWGRRAAAPVPSGAGRDMDAAEDIVRAELDGACCERWWTSLGSDHDRTCPHRIPRSSAA
;
A
#
# COMPACT_ATOMS: atom_id res chain seq x y z
N MET A 1 -8.61 -13.01 9.63
CA MET A 1 -8.74 -11.83 8.74
C MET A 1 -9.75 -10.89 9.37
N ASN A 2 -9.38 -9.61 9.53
CA ASN A 2 -10.00 -8.72 10.49
C ASN A 2 -11.32 -8.16 9.93
N CYS A 3 -12.45 -8.82 10.20
CA CYS A 3 -13.79 -8.35 9.77
C CYS A 3 -14.05 -6.89 10.15
N SER A 4 -13.55 -6.46 11.31
CA SER A 4 -13.66 -5.08 11.79
C SER A 4 -12.99 -4.07 10.84
N SER A 5 -11.78 -4.36 10.31
CA SER A 5 -11.08 -3.45 9.39
C SER A 5 -11.79 -3.38 8.02
N ARG A 6 -12.33 -4.50 7.53
CA ARG A 6 -13.14 -4.51 6.30
C ARG A 6 -14.44 -3.73 6.47
N LEU A 7 -15.08 -3.83 7.63
CA LEU A 7 -16.31 -3.11 7.94
C LEU A 7 -16.05 -1.61 8.08
N LEU A 8 -14.95 -1.20 8.72
CA LEU A 8 -14.51 0.20 8.76
C LEU A 8 -14.23 0.76 7.36
N GLY A 9 -13.53 0.00 6.52
CA GLY A 9 -13.29 0.38 5.12
C GLY A 9 -14.61 0.57 4.34
N ALA A 10 -15.55 -0.37 4.48
CA ALA A 10 -16.86 -0.27 3.86
C ALA A 10 -17.64 0.95 4.36
N LEU A 11 -17.60 1.24 5.67
CA LEU A 11 -18.23 2.43 6.24
C LEU A 11 -17.64 3.72 5.67
N TYR A 12 -16.30 3.83 5.56
CA TYR A 12 -15.66 5.01 4.98
C TYR A 12 -16.03 5.22 3.51
N VAL A 13 -16.02 4.15 2.71
CA VAL A 13 -16.41 4.21 1.29
C VAL A 13 -17.87 4.60 1.15
N THR A 14 -18.75 3.99 1.93
CA THR A 14 -20.19 4.28 1.89
C THR A 14 -20.48 5.72 2.29
N THR A 15 -19.81 6.21 3.34
CA THR A 15 -19.98 7.59 3.84
C THR A 15 -19.47 8.62 2.85
N SER A 16 -18.26 8.41 2.30
CA SER A 16 -17.68 9.29 1.28
C SER A 16 -18.55 9.34 0.02
N SER A 17 -19.03 8.19 -0.44
CA SER A 17 -19.92 8.09 -1.62
C SER A 17 -21.24 8.82 -1.39
N GLY A 18 -21.83 8.68 -0.19
CA GLY A 18 -23.03 9.41 0.19
C GLY A 18 -22.84 10.93 0.18
N LEU A 19 -21.75 11.41 0.77
CA LEU A 19 -21.41 12.85 0.80
C LEU A 19 -21.08 13.40 -0.59
N ALA A 20 -20.41 12.63 -1.44
CA ALA A 20 -20.16 13.01 -2.82
C ALA A 20 -21.47 13.10 -3.62
N TRP A 21 -22.39 12.15 -3.41
CA TRP A 21 -23.70 12.17 -4.04
C TRP A 21 -24.53 13.38 -3.60
N THR A 22 -24.54 13.72 -2.31
CA THR A 22 -25.23 14.93 -1.83
C THR A 22 -24.60 16.20 -2.38
N ALA A 23 -23.27 16.26 -2.52
CA ALA A 23 -22.60 17.39 -3.16
C ALA A 23 -23.06 17.59 -4.62
N VAL A 24 -23.24 16.52 -5.39
CA VAL A 24 -23.74 16.58 -6.77
C VAL A 24 -25.19 17.07 -6.82
N LEU A 25 -26.04 16.63 -5.89
CA LEU A 25 -27.43 17.09 -5.81
C LEU A 25 -27.51 18.58 -5.48
N GLU A 26 -26.74 19.04 -4.50
CA GLU A 26 -26.67 20.46 -4.12
C GLU A 26 -26.09 21.32 -5.24
N TYR A 27 -25.11 20.82 -6.01
CA TYR A 27 -24.58 21.54 -7.17
C TYR A 27 -25.64 21.72 -8.27
N ARG A 28 -26.54 20.75 -8.45
CA ARG A 28 -27.59 20.80 -9.49
C ARG A 28 -28.83 21.57 -9.09
N TYR A 29 -29.24 21.49 -7.83
CA TYR A 29 -30.56 21.97 -7.39
C TYR A 29 -30.50 22.93 -6.19
N GLY A 30 -29.33 23.10 -5.58
CA GLY A 30 -29.15 23.81 -4.33
C GLY A 30 -28.10 24.92 -4.39
N PRO A 31 -27.78 25.51 -3.23
CA PRO A 31 -26.78 26.55 -3.15
C PRO A 31 -25.36 25.98 -3.25
N MET A 32 -24.55 26.59 -4.11
CA MET A 32 -23.17 26.20 -4.40
C MET A 32 -22.28 26.01 -3.16
N TRP A 33 -22.48 26.79 -2.11
CA TRP A 33 -21.69 26.68 -0.87
C TRP A 33 -21.92 25.35 -0.15
N ALA A 34 -23.14 24.80 -0.19
CA ALA A 34 -23.46 23.51 0.42
C ALA A 34 -22.78 22.37 -0.33
N ALA A 35 -22.75 22.43 -1.67
CA ALA A 35 -22.00 21.49 -2.50
C ALA A 35 -20.50 21.48 -2.15
N CYS A 36 -19.89 22.66 -1.98
CA CYS A 36 -18.49 22.77 -1.56
C CYS A 36 -18.23 22.12 -0.18
N LEU A 37 -19.14 22.32 0.79
CA LEU A 37 -19.00 21.72 2.12
C LEU A 37 -19.10 20.20 2.08
N PHE A 38 -20.07 19.64 1.35
CA PHE A 38 -20.21 18.19 1.21
C PHE A 38 -19.05 17.56 0.44
N ALA A 39 -18.55 18.25 -0.59
CA ALA A 39 -17.34 17.84 -1.29
C ALA A 39 -16.13 17.79 -0.34
N ALA A 40 -15.91 18.84 0.44
CA ALA A 40 -14.85 18.88 1.45
C ALA A 40 -15.01 17.78 2.52
N ALA A 41 -16.24 17.56 2.99
CA ALA A 41 -16.54 16.53 3.98
C ALA A 41 -16.27 15.10 3.47
N SER A 42 -16.48 14.85 2.17
CA SER A 42 -16.24 13.53 1.56
C SER A 42 -14.76 13.11 1.56
N ILE A 43 -13.83 14.08 1.71
CA ILE A 43 -12.38 13.85 1.80
C ILE A 43 -11.99 13.23 3.15
N VAL A 44 -12.71 13.56 4.24
CA VAL A 44 -12.35 13.12 5.60
C VAL A 44 -12.36 11.59 5.75
N PRO A 45 -13.40 10.86 5.31
CA PRO A 45 -13.37 9.39 5.30
C PRO A 45 -12.26 8.79 4.44
N VAL A 46 -11.88 9.45 3.34
CA VAL A 46 -10.79 8.99 2.46
C VAL A 46 -9.45 9.07 3.19
N ILE A 47 -9.19 10.15 3.92
CA ILE A 47 -7.99 10.27 4.78
C ILE A 47 -7.99 9.17 5.85
N GLY A 48 -9.15 8.88 6.44
CA GLY A 48 -9.31 7.79 7.39
C GLY A 48 -8.95 6.42 6.80
N LEU A 49 -9.43 6.15 5.57
CA LEU A 49 -9.12 4.92 4.84
C LEU A 49 -7.61 4.74 4.59
N VAL A 50 -6.93 5.81 4.14
CA VAL A 50 -5.48 5.79 3.88
C VAL A 50 -4.68 5.57 5.16
N ARG A 51 -5.08 6.21 6.27
CA ARG A 51 -4.44 5.96 7.57
C ARG A 51 -4.60 4.52 8.03
N GLU A 52 -5.81 3.97 7.89
CA GLU A 52 -6.09 2.58 8.27
C GLU A 52 -5.29 1.60 7.40
N SER A 53 -5.10 1.87 6.11
CA SER A 53 -4.27 1.02 5.25
C SER A 53 -2.80 1.03 5.69
N VAL A 54 -2.23 2.22 5.97
CA VAL A 54 -0.85 2.35 6.45
C VAL A 54 -0.65 1.64 7.79
N ILE A 55 -1.57 1.80 8.74
CA ILE A 55 -1.52 1.10 10.04
C ILE A 55 -1.62 -0.43 9.83
N GLY A 56 -2.47 -0.86 8.90
CA GLY A 56 -2.58 -2.25 8.49
C GLY A 56 -1.27 -2.81 7.95
N ASP A 57 -0.57 -2.07 7.08
CA ASP A 57 0.74 -2.43 6.55
C ASP A 57 1.81 -2.50 7.63
N GLN A 58 1.87 -1.52 8.52
CA GLN A 58 2.80 -1.52 9.64
C GLN A 58 2.59 -2.72 10.56
N ARG A 59 1.33 -3.08 10.86
CA ARG A 59 1.02 -4.27 11.67
C ARG A 59 1.41 -5.56 10.97
N ARG A 60 1.19 -5.66 9.65
CA ARG A 60 1.63 -6.82 8.85
C ARG A 60 3.14 -6.97 8.87
N ALA A 61 3.86 -5.86 8.64
CA ALA A 61 5.32 -5.83 8.72
C ALA A 61 5.79 -6.29 10.10
N LEU A 62 5.29 -5.71 11.20
CA LEU A 62 5.69 -6.13 12.55
C LEU A 62 5.39 -7.62 12.81
N ALA A 63 4.26 -8.15 12.33
CA ALA A 63 3.94 -9.57 12.46
C ALA A 63 4.88 -10.47 11.63
N GLU A 64 5.32 -10.03 10.46
CA GLU A 64 6.32 -10.72 9.64
C GLU A 64 7.70 -10.70 10.28
N TRP A 65 8.11 -9.57 10.86
CA TRP A 65 9.36 -9.46 11.61
C TRP A 65 9.36 -10.37 12.84
N GLY A 66 8.25 -10.40 13.60
CA GLY A 66 8.09 -11.32 14.73
C GLY A 66 8.16 -12.79 14.30
N ARG A 67 7.54 -13.15 13.17
CA ARG A 67 7.63 -14.52 12.61
C ARG A 67 9.05 -14.90 12.19
N ARG A 68 9.80 -13.98 11.56
CA ARG A 68 11.20 -14.20 11.18
C ARG A 68 12.12 -14.31 12.40
N ALA A 69 11.92 -13.48 13.43
CA ALA A 69 12.69 -13.55 14.67
C ALA A 69 12.41 -14.84 15.48
N ALA A 70 11.19 -15.37 15.38
CA ALA A 70 10.81 -16.64 16.03
C ALA A 70 11.16 -17.88 15.19
N ALA A 71 11.61 -17.72 13.93
CA ALA A 71 12.04 -18.84 13.11
C ALA A 71 13.31 -19.47 13.73
N PRO A 72 13.37 -20.81 13.87
CA PRO A 72 14.56 -21.48 14.39
C PRO A 72 15.77 -21.16 13.50
N VAL A 73 16.79 -20.53 14.08
CA VAL A 73 18.06 -20.28 13.40
C VAL A 73 18.70 -21.63 13.09
N PRO A 74 19.00 -21.98 11.81
CA PRO A 74 19.78 -23.17 11.50
C PRO A 74 21.13 -23.03 12.22
N SER A 75 21.47 -24.05 12.99
CA SER A 75 22.62 -24.06 13.89
C SER A 75 23.91 -23.87 13.08
N GLY A 76 24.39 -22.63 12.92
CA GLY A 76 25.64 -22.39 12.21
C GLY A 76 26.01 -20.96 11.79
N ALA A 77 25.08 -20.00 11.72
CA ALA A 77 25.39 -18.65 11.21
C ALA A 77 25.26 -17.55 12.29
N GLY A 78 26.25 -16.66 12.33
CA GLY A 78 26.37 -15.56 13.29
C GLY A 78 25.23 -14.54 13.15
N ARG A 79 24.51 -14.34 14.24
CA ARG A 79 23.17 -13.72 14.31
C ARG A 79 23.07 -12.23 13.91
N ASP A 80 24.17 -11.47 13.91
CA ASP A 80 24.10 -10.01 13.75
C ASP A 80 24.59 -9.49 12.39
N MET A 81 25.34 -10.28 11.63
CA MET A 81 25.81 -9.88 10.28
C MET A 81 24.73 -10.19 9.22
N ASP A 82 24.02 -11.31 9.37
CA ASP A 82 23.03 -11.79 8.40
C ASP A 82 21.81 -10.87 8.28
N ALA A 83 21.30 -10.28 9.36
CA ALA A 83 20.06 -9.49 9.28
C ALA A 83 20.25 -8.17 8.53
N ALA A 84 21.39 -7.50 8.72
CA ALA A 84 21.74 -6.30 7.96
C ALA A 84 22.14 -6.67 6.53
N GLU A 85 22.89 -7.76 6.34
CA GLU A 85 23.26 -8.25 5.02
C GLU A 85 22.05 -8.72 4.20
N ASP A 86 21.03 -9.30 4.82
CA ASP A 86 19.79 -9.74 4.19
C ASP A 86 18.91 -8.57 3.76
N ILE A 87 18.84 -7.51 4.56
CA ILE A 87 18.13 -6.27 4.17
C ILE A 87 18.87 -5.58 3.03
N VAL A 88 20.19 -5.48 3.12
CA VAL A 88 21.04 -4.90 2.07
C VAL A 88 20.95 -5.74 0.80
N ARG A 89 20.95 -7.07 0.90
CA ARG A 89 20.81 -8.00 -0.24
C ARG A 89 19.41 -7.92 -0.85
N ALA A 90 18.34 -7.81 -0.07
CA ALA A 90 16.99 -7.62 -0.58
C ALA A 90 16.81 -6.27 -1.31
N GLU A 91 17.40 -5.19 -0.78
CA GLU A 91 17.41 -3.88 -1.44
C GLU A 91 18.32 -3.88 -2.70
N LEU A 92 19.47 -4.56 -2.67
CA LEU A 92 20.35 -4.73 -3.83
C LEU A 92 19.71 -5.59 -4.92
N ASP A 93 18.98 -6.65 -4.56
CA ASP A 93 18.25 -7.50 -5.51
C ASP A 93 17.10 -6.72 -6.17
N GLY A 94 16.54 -5.73 -5.48
CA GLY A 94 15.62 -4.74 -6.05
C GLY A 94 16.34 -3.84 -7.06
N ALA A 95 17.46 -3.22 -6.67
CA ALA A 95 18.29 -2.32 -7.46
C ALA A 95 19.10 -3.01 -8.58
N CYS A 96 18.49 -3.95 -9.30
CA CYS A 96 19.18 -4.81 -10.26
C CYS A 96 19.64 -4.11 -11.55
N CYS A 97 19.07 -2.95 -11.93
CA CYS A 97 19.50 -2.17 -13.09
C CYS A 97 19.03 -0.71 -13.03
N GLU A 98 19.73 0.19 -13.73
CA GLU A 98 19.42 1.63 -13.80
C GLU A 98 17.97 1.91 -14.24
N ARG A 99 17.46 1.08 -15.17
CA ARG A 99 16.09 1.22 -15.66
C ARG A 99 15.04 0.86 -14.61
N TRP A 100 15.32 -0.07 -13.72
CA TRP A 100 14.43 -0.42 -12.61
C TRP A 100 14.30 0.74 -11.62
N TRP A 101 15.43 1.33 -11.25
CA TRP A 101 15.46 2.46 -10.32
C TRP A 101 14.70 3.68 -10.86
N THR A 102 14.95 4.05 -12.11
CA THR A 102 14.32 5.21 -12.77
C THR A 102 12.86 5.00 -13.13
N SER A 103 12.40 3.74 -13.22
CA SER A 103 11.01 3.39 -13.52
C SER A 103 10.18 3.03 -12.28
N LEU A 104 10.70 3.29 -11.07
CA LEU A 104 10.05 2.93 -9.81
C LEU A 104 9.67 1.44 -9.76
N GLY A 105 10.56 0.60 -10.25
CA GLY A 105 10.43 -0.86 -10.23
C GLY A 105 9.44 -1.46 -11.23
N SER A 106 9.07 -0.72 -12.27
CA SER A 106 8.07 -1.17 -13.26
C SER A 106 8.67 -1.78 -14.53
N ASP A 107 9.93 -1.47 -14.85
CA ASP A 107 10.65 -1.97 -16.01
C ASP A 107 12.07 -2.43 -15.65
N HIS A 108 12.59 -3.37 -16.44
CA HIS A 108 13.97 -3.84 -16.34
C HIS A 108 14.71 -3.53 -17.64
N ASP A 109 16.04 -3.51 -17.57
CA ASP A 109 16.84 -3.53 -18.79
C ASP A 109 16.70 -4.85 -19.54
N ARG A 110 16.84 -4.79 -20.87
CA ARG A 110 16.64 -5.95 -21.75
C ARG A 110 17.59 -7.11 -21.46
N THR A 111 18.75 -6.79 -20.89
CA THR A 111 19.81 -7.71 -20.48
C THR A 111 19.76 -8.10 -19.00
N CYS A 112 18.79 -7.58 -18.24
CA CYS A 112 18.68 -7.88 -16.81
C CYS A 112 18.26 -9.35 -16.60
N PRO A 113 18.99 -10.13 -15.79
CA PRO A 113 18.67 -11.54 -15.55
C PRO A 113 17.36 -11.73 -14.77
N HIS A 114 16.89 -10.71 -14.04
CA HIS A 114 15.63 -10.73 -13.27
C HIS A 114 14.40 -10.35 -14.11
N ARG A 115 14.57 -10.09 -15.41
CA ARG A 115 13.47 -9.74 -16.30
C ARG A 115 12.48 -10.91 -16.40
N ILE A 116 11.30 -10.77 -15.80
CA ILE A 116 10.17 -11.66 -16.05
C ILE A 116 9.61 -11.31 -17.44
N PRO A 117 9.62 -12.23 -18.43
CA PRO A 117 9.01 -11.97 -19.71
C PRO A 117 7.51 -11.74 -19.48
N ARG A 118 7.02 -10.53 -19.76
CA ARG A 118 5.58 -10.29 -19.83
C ARG A 118 5.01 -11.19 -20.92
N SER A 119 4.23 -12.20 -20.54
CA SER A 119 3.43 -12.95 -21.50
C SER A 119 2.38 -12.00 -22.07
N SER A 120 2.49 -11.69 -23.36
CA SER A 120 1.41 -11.05 -24.11
C SER A 120 0.28 -12.07 -24.29
N ALA A 121 -0.62 -12.16 -23.32
CA ALA A 121 -1.97 -12.63 -23.58
C ALA A 121 -2.76 -11.40 -24.05
N ALA A 122 -2.99 -11.33 -25.36
CA ALA A 122 -3.89 -10.39 -26.03
C ALA A 122 -5.22 -11.11 -26.34
#